data_AF-A0A848UEK1-F1
#
_entry.id   AF-A0A848UEK1-F1
#
_cell.length_a   1.000
_cell.length_b   1.000
_cell.length_c   1.000
_cell.angle_alpha   90.00
_cell.angle_beta   90.00
_cell.angle_gamma   90.00
#
_symmetry.space_group_name_H-M   'P 1'
#
loop_
_entity.id
_entity.type
_entity.pdbx_description
1 polymer ?
#
loop_
_entity_poly.entity_id
_entity_poly.type
_entity_poly.pdbx_seq_one_letter_code
_entity_poly.pdbx_strand_id
1 'polypeptide(L)'
;MTVPVPTRFTDDELALIDELVESGVAENRSAVIRRGVHHLAESVRRARVGAAIAASYRDRPQTTEDDELAMASAIAMTEAEAW
;
A
#
# COMPACT_ATOMS: atom_id res chain seq x y z
N MET A 1 -22.14 6.65 -6.81
CA MET A 1 -23.27 6.19 -5.99
C MET A 1 -22.71 5.39 -4.81
N THR A 2 -23.30 5.53 -3.63
CA THR A 2 -22.96 4.73 -2.44
C THR A 2 -24.13 3.82 -2.08
N VAL A 3 -23.85 2.59 -1.65
CA VAL A 3 -24.86 1.63 -1.18
C VAL A 3 -24.76 1.54 0.35
N PRO A 4 -25.85 1.70 1.12
CA PRO A 4 -25.84 1.48 2.55
C PRO A 4 -25.52 0.03 2.90
N VAL A 5 -24.62 -0.18 3.85
CA VAL A 5 -24.28 -1.51 4.39
C VAL A 5 -24.51 -1.48 5.90
N PRO A 6 -25.62 -2.07 6.41
CA PRO A 6 -25.86 -2.13 7.85
C PRO A 6 -24.86 -3.07 8.50
N THR A 7 -24.24 -2.61 9.58
CA THR A 7 -23.28 -3.39 10.38
C THR A 7 -23.50 -3.07 11.86
N ARG A 8 -23.02 -3.95 12.74
CA ARG A 8 -23.01 -3.74 14.18
C ARG A 8 -21.60 -3.38 14.63
N PHE A 9 -21.50 -2.49 15.59
CA PHE A 9 -20.29 -2.13 16.29
C PHE A 9 -20.54 -2.31 17.79
N THR A 10 -19.50 -2.63 18.55
CA THR A 10 -19.54 -2.52 20.01
C THR A 10 -19.52 -1.04 20.42
N ASP A 11 -19.88 -0.75 21.68
CA ASP A 11 -19.81 0.60 22.22
C ASP A 11 -18.37 1.15 22.17
N ASP A 12 -17.37 0.30 22.46
CA ASP A 12 -15.95 0.65 22.40
C ASP A 12 -15.50 0.98 20.97
N GLU A 13 -15.93 0.19 19.98
CA GLU A 13 -15.62 0.46 18.57
C GLU A 13 -16.27 1.77 18.11
N LEU A 14 -17.49 2.05 18.57
CA LEU A 14 -18.17 3.30 18.23
C LEU A 14 -17.46 4.50 18.86
N ALA A 15 -17.04 4.40 20.11
CA ALA A 15 -16.26 5.43 20.81
C ALA A 15 -14.93 5.72 20.10
N LEU A 16 -14.23 4.68 19.64
CA LEU A 16 -13.02 4.84 18.83
C LEU A 16 -13.29 5.58 17.51
N ILE A 17 -14.38 5.24 16.82
CA ILE A 17 -14.76 5.94 15.57
C ILE A 17 -15.06 7.41 15.86
N ASP A 18 -15.72 7.71 16.98
CA ASP A 18 -16.02 9.08 17.41
C ASP A 18 -14.76 9.88 17.70
N GLU A 19 -13.80 9.32 18.45
CA GLU A 19 -12.51 9.95 18.72
C GLU A 19 -11.75 10.30 17.41
N LEU A 20 -11.82 9.41 16.40
CA LEU A 20 -11.23 9.67 15.09
C LEU A 20 -11.92 10.82 14.35
N VAL A 21 -13.23 11.00 14.52
CA VAL A 21 -13.94 12.17 13.98
C VAL A 21 -13.55 13.44 14.74
N GLU A 22 -13.55 13.40 16.07
CA GLU A 22 -13.22 14.54 16.94
C GLU A 22 -11.78 15.03 16.74
N SER A 23 -10.84 14.12 16.47
CA SER A 23 -9.45 14.45 16.11
C SER A 23 -9.28 14.96 14.67
N GLY A 24 -10.37 15.05 13.89
CA GLY A 24 -10.37 15.60 12.54
C GLY A 24 -9.86 14.65 11.46
N VAL A 25 -9.74 13.34 11.74
CA VAL A 25 -9.29 12.35 10.74
C VAL A 25 -10.27 12.23 9.57
N ALA A 26 -11.57 12.44 9.84
CA ALA A 26 -12.61 12.55 8.82
C ALA A 26 -13.82 13.35 9.33
N GLU A 27 -14.66 13.82 8.40
CA GLU A 27 -15.83 14.66 8.69
C GLU A 27 -16.98 13.95 9.43
N ASN A 28 -17.04 12.62 9.38
CA ASN A 28 -18.07 11.81 10.03
C ASN A 28 -17.67 10.33 10.12
N ARG A 29 -18.43 9.55 10.91
CA ARG A 29 -18.23 8.11 11.11
C ARG A 29 -18.13 7.32 9.81
N SER A 30 -19.03 7.59 8.85
CA SER A 30 -19.02 6.90 7.55
C SER A 30 -17.75 7.18 6.74
N ALA A 31 -17.20 8.40 6.85
CA ALA A 31 -15.94 8.75 6.21
C ALA A 31 -14.74 8.04 6.88
N VAL A 32 -14.73 7.93 8.22
CA VAL A 32 -13.75 7.11 8.95
C VAL A 32 -13.80 5.65 8.50
N ILE A 33 -15.00 5.05 8.47
CA ILE A 33 -15.18 3.65 8.07
C ILE A 33 -14.70 3.41 6.64
N ARG A 34 -15.09 4.28 5.68
CA ARG A 34 -14.60 4.16 4.28
C ARG A 34 -13.09 4.26 4.21
N ARG A 35 -12.49 5.21 4.93
CA ARG A 35 -11.03 5.37 4.98
C ARG A 35 -10.35 4.12 5.55
N GLY A 36 -10.91 3.54 6.61
CA GLY A 36 -10.46 2.28 7.19
C GLY A 36 -10.50 1.12 6.19
N VAL A 37 -11.60 0.97 5.45
CA VAL A 37 -11.74 -0.06 4.40
C VAL A 37 -10.68 0.11 3.31
N HIS A 38 -10.47 1.33 2.81
CA HIS A 38 -9.44 1.58 1.80
C HIS A 38 -8.03 1.31 2.33
N HIS A 39 -7.74 1.67 3.59
CA HIS A 39 -6.45 1.41 4.21
C HIS A 39 -6.18 -0.09 4.37
N LEU A 40 -7.19 -0.86 4.80
CA LEU A 40 -7.10 -2.32 4.90
C LEU A 40 -6.88 -2.95 3.52
N ALA A 41 -7.64 -2.52 2.51
CA ALA A 41 -7.51 -3.01 1.14
C ALA A 41 -6.09 -2.77 0.57
N GLU A 42 -5.53 -1.57 0.78
CA GLU A 42 -4.17 -1.27 0.33
C GLU A 42 -3.12 -2.07 1.10
N SER A 43 -3.30 -2.27 2.40
CA SER A 43 -2.39 -3.10 3.21
C SER A 43 -2.35 -4.55 2.71
N VAL A 44 -3.51 -5.15 2.42
CA VAL A 44 -3.62 -6.49 1.84
C VAL A 44 -2.98 -6.54 0.46
N ARG A 45 -3.24 -5.53 -0.39
CA ARG A 45 -2.65 -5.44 -1.73
C ARG A 45 -1.13 -5.38 -1.67
N ARG A 46 -0.56 -4.52 -0.81
CA ARG A 46 0.89 -4.40 -0.63
C ARG A 46 1.52 -5.70 -0.14
N ALA A 47 0.89 -6.38 0.82
CA ALA A 47 1.36 -7.68 1.30
C ALA A 47 1.40 -8.72 0.16
N ARG A 48 0.35 -8.80 -0.66
CA ARG A 48 0.30 -9.70 -1.81
C ARG A 48 1.37 -9.37 -2.86
N VAL A 49 1.57 -8.09 -3.17
CA VAL A 49 2.60 -7.65 -4.13
C VAL A 49 4.00 -8.00 -3.59
N GLY A 50 4.28 -7.71 -2.33
CA GLY A 50 5.56 -8.07 -1.70
C GLY A 50 5.83 -9.56 -1.72
N ALA A 51 4.81 -10.39 -1.43
CA ALA A 51 4.93 -11.84 -1.53
C ALA A 51 5.23 -12.31 -2.96
N ALA A 52 4.59 -11.71 -3.97
CA ALA A 52 4.83 -12.02 -5.37
C ALA A 52 6.25 -11.64 -5.82
N ILE A 53 6.75 -10.46 -5.40
CA ILE A 53 8.12 -10.03 -5.66
C ILE A 53 9.12 -11.01 -5.05
N ALA A 54 8.94 -11.34 -3.75
CA ALA A 54 9.83 -12.26 -3.06
C ALA A 54 9.80 -13.68 -3.67
N ALA A 55 8.64 -14.14 -4.14
CA ALA A 55 8.53 -15.40 -4.86
C ALA A 55 9.28 -15.35 -6.20
N SER A 56 9.16 -14.26 -6.95
CA SER A 56 9.86 -14.10 -8.23
C SER A 56 11.38 -14.22 -8.10
N TYR A 57 11.99 -13.63 -7.07
CA TYR A 57 13.43 -13.77 -6.83
C TYR A 57 13.86 -15.19 -6.46
N ARG A 58 12.96 -16.02 -5.91
CA ARG A 58 13.24 -17.44 -5.64
C ARG A 58 13.08 -18.29 -6.89
N ASP A 59 12.02 -18.05 -7.65
CA ASP A 59 11.68 -18.83 -8.86
C ASP A 59 12.62 -18.49 -10.02
N ARG A 60 13.08 -17.25 -10.09
CA ARG A 60 14.04 -16.74 -11.07
C ARG A 60 15.11 -15.94 -10.33
N PRO A 61 16.11 -16.62 -9.75
CA PRO A 61 17.24 -15.95 -9.13
C PRO A 61 17.92 -15.03 -10.15
N GLN A 62 18.29 -13.84 -9.70
CA GLN A 62 19.06 -12.89 -10.49
C GLN A 62 20.41 -13.51 -10.85
N THR A 63 20.83 -13.34 -12.10
CA THR A 63 22.08 -13.89 -12.62
C THR A 63 23.18 -12.83 -12.59
N THR A 64 24.44 -13.27 -12.71
CA THR A 64 25.57 -12.35 -12.87
C THR A 64 25.43 -11.48 -14.11
N GLU A 65 24.83 -11.99 -15.19
CA GLU A 65 24.59 -11.22 -16.41
C GLU A 65 23.58 -10.08 -16.18
N ASP A 66 22.55 -10.31 -15.35
CA ASP A 66 21.61 -9.26 -14.95
C ASP A 66 22.31 -8.14 -14.16
N ASP A 67 23.27 -8.50 -13.28
CA ASP A 67 24.07 -7.55 -12.52
C ASP A 67 24.99 -6.72 -13.43
N GLU A 68 25.67 -7.38 -14.37
CA GLU A 68 26.55 -6.72 -15.34
C GLU A 68 25.76 -5.76 -16.23
N LEU A 69 24.58 -6.16 -16.70
CA LEU A 69 23.70 -5.32 -17.50
C LEU A 69 23.19 -4.12 -16.70
N ALA A 70 22.79 -4.32 -15.45
CA ALA A 70 22.33 -3.24 -14.57
C ALA A 70 23.44 -2.20 -14.32
N MET A 71 24.67 -2.66 -14.08
CA MET A 71 25.84 -1.79 -13.90
C MET A 71 26.16 -0.99 -15.15
N ALA A 72 26.23 -1.66 -16.31
CA ALA A 72 26.49 -0.99 -17.59
C ALA A 72 25.42 0.08 -17.90
N SER A 73 24.15 -0.22 -17.61
CA SER A 73 23.04 0.72 -17.79
C SER A 73 23.17 1.94 -16.88
N ALA A 74 23.54 1.74 -15.60
CA ALA A 74 23.74 2.84 -14.65
C ALA A 74 24.91 3.77 -15.05
N ILE A 75 26.01 3.20 -15.55
CA ILE A 75 27.14 3.95 -16.09
C ILE A 75 26.69 4.79 -17.29
N ALA A 76 26.03 4.16 -18.27
CA ALA A 76 25.56 4.85 -19.47
C ALA A 76 24.57 5.98 -19.14
N MET A 77 23.67 5.78 -18.18
CA MET A 77 22.77 6.85 -17.71
C MET A 77 23.55 8.03 -17.10
N THR A 78 24.57 7.74 -16.29
CA THR A 78 25.40 8.77 -15.65
C THR A 78 26.19 9.58 -16.68
N GLU A 79 26.75 8.91 -17.69
CA GLU A 79 27.52 9.53 -18.78
C GLU A 79 26.65 10.37 -19.74
N ALA A 80 25.36 10.04 -19.86
CA ALA A 80 24.43 10.74 -20.75
C ALA A 80 23.90 12.06 -20.17
N GLU A 81 24.04 12.29 -18.88
CA GLU A 81 23.59 13.52 -18.24
C GLU A 81 24.57 14.67 -18.52
N ALA A 82 24.05 15.86 -18.83
CA ALA A 82 24.82 17.03 -19.28
C ALA A 82 25.33 17.92 -18.13
N TRP A 83 25.69 17.29 -17.00
CA TRP A 83 26.23 17.99 -15.83
C TRP A 83 27.68 18.43 -16.02
#